data_AF-A0A4D4MTZ4-F1
#
_entry.id   AF-A0A4D4MTZ4-F1
#
_cell.length_a   1.000
_cell.length_b   1.000
_cell.length_c   1.000
_cell.angle_alpha   90.00
_cell.angle_beta   90.00
_cell.angle_gamma   90.00
#
_symmetry.space_group_name_H-M   'P 1'
#
loop_
_entity.id
_entity.type
_entity.pdbx_description
1 polymer ?
#
loop_
_entity_poly.entity_id
_entity_poly.type
_entity_poly.pdbx_seq_one_letter_code
_entity_poly.pdbx_strand_id
1 'polypeptide(L)'
;MRVAVRASLGAVRTSLWAAVPLLVVLLLLVIVRLPWNGDLGMHAATVERLRHHLLDPGNPLVDADTPSPYYSPWTVLLGCVAKVTGLSVFVVLRLGAVVGLGLLVTGIWRYARTLSGHRFAPPLAVLCVLFLWGTQLFNWSGFLGLNSLALTVAYPSVFALGLAFHFWALLTRALKASPDAGWEVYLGLGLLWAVILLSHQFTGVVASLGALATVIGARVGRHVWLRLGAAAAVGVLLLVVWPYYDFFALFRVGGLEDIHRALYRDLLARYGLALVGVVALGVRARRDPRDPLVVFFLLGAAVFALGGLTGHYSWGRVLPAALIPAQVAAAVEVAGASRGAVRAAGRWCSPALWPWGCGRRSGRWGTWWGGGRCRRRWRRSTGSPGRGTTGSRRGCGTGMWCWPRRFRPGRSRRTGRTRWLPGIRTSSCPTRPGGRPRCGGTSPRGRPGTSGWGCCGSTGCGGWCSGPGTGDSRPAGVRGCGGWPRGRADRCSTRWCDDAAAKPLKG
;
A
#
# COMPACT_ATOMS: atom_id res chain seq x y z
N MET A 1 -15.57 33.23 -23.15
CA MET A 1 -14.33 32.43 -22.96
C MET A 1 -13.81 32.41 -21.50
N ARG A 2 -13.57 33.54 -20.81
CA ARG A 2 -13.06 33.54 -19.42
C ARG A 2 -14.00 32.90 -18.38
N VAL A 3 -15.32 33.02 -18.58
CA VAL A 3 -16.35 32.43 -17.70
C VAL A 3 -16.40 30.90 -17.84
N ALA A 4 -16.41 30.37 -19.07
CA ALA A 4 -16.37 28.93 -19.34
C ALA A 4 -15.09 28.25 -18.82
N VAL A 5 -13.94 28.94 -18.89
CA VAL A 5 -12.68 28.44 -18.30
C VAL A 5 -12.71 28.43 -16.76
N ARG A 6 -13.41 29.38 -16.13
CA ARG A 6 -13.59 29.36 -14.66
C ARG A 6 -14.54 28.25 -14.21
N ALA A 7 -15.62 28.02 -14.95
CA ALA A 7 -16.59 26.95 -14.68
C ALA A 7 -15.95 25.55 -14.81
N SER A 8 -15.20 25.29 -15.88
CA SER A 8 -14.47 24.02 -16.08
C SER A 8 -13.41 23.76 -15.00
N LEU A 9 -12.69 24.80 -14.53
CA LEU A 9 -11.76 24.67 -13.41
C LEU A 9 -12.46 24.43 -12.06
N GLY A 10 -13.65 25.00 -11.89
CA GLY A 10 -14.52 24.70 -10.75
C GLY A 10 -14.93 23.23 -10.71
N ALA A 11 -15.36 22.70 -11.86
CA ALA A 11 -15.77 21.31 -12.02
C ALA A 11 -14.61 20.32 -11.78
N VAL A 12 -13.44 20.55 -12.39
CA VAL A 12 -12.24 19.70 -12.17
C VAL A 12 -11.83 19.71 -10.69
N ARG A 13 -11.93 20.87 -10.04
CA ARG A 13 -11.65 20.98 -8.61
C ARG A 13 -12.63 20.15 -7.79
N THR A 14 -13.94 20.29 -8.00
CA THR A 14 -14.94 19.51 -7.26
C THR A 14 -14.78 18.02 -7.51
N SER A 15 -14.50 17.60 -8.74
CA SER A 15 -14.28 16.19 -9.09
C SER A 15 -13.07 15.59 -8.37
N LEU A 16 -11.94 16.32 -8.28
CA LEU A 16 -10.75 15.84 -7.58
C LEU A 16 -11.00 15.61 -6.08
N TRP A 17 -11.70 16.54 -5.44
CA TRP A 17 -12.03 16.45 -4.02
C TRP A 17 -13.14 15.43 -3.72
N ALA A 18 -13.98 15.09 -4.69
CA ALA A 18 -14.97 14.01 -4.58
C ALA A 18 -14.36 12.63 -4.86
N ALA A 19 -13.35 12.54 -5.73
CA ALA A 19 -12.75 11.27 -6.15
C ALA A 19 -12.06 10.52 -5.00
N VAL A 20 -11.30 11.22 -4.15
CA VAL A 20 -10.60 10.58 -3.02
C VAL A 20 -11.59 10.01 -1.98
N PRO A 21 -12.59 10.76 -1.48
CA PRO A 21 -13.62 10.20 -0.61
C PRO A 21 -14.39 9.04 -1.24
N LEU A 22 -14.78 9.15 -2.52
CA LEU A 22 -15.46 8.06 -3.23
C LEU A 22 -14.59 6.80 -3.24
N LEU A 23 -13.30 6.93 -3.54
CA LEU A 23 -12.35 5.82 -3.52
C LEU A 23 -12.22 5.18 -2.14
N VAL A 24 -12.16 6.01 -1.09
CA VAL A 24 -12.16 5.53 0.30
C VAL A 24 -13.44 4.76 0.61
N VAL A 25 -14.61 5.28 0.21
CA VAL A 25 -15.89 4.58 0.39
C VAL A 25 -15.89 3.23 -0.33
N LEU A 26 -15.41 3.17 -1.58
CA LEU A 26 -15.29 1.90 -2.32
C LEU A 26 -14.37 0.91 -1.60
N LEU A 27 -13.22 1.37 -1.08
CA LEU A 27 -12.32 0.52 -0.30
C LEU A 27 -12.92 0.10 1.05
N LEU A 28 -13.75 0.93 1.69
CA LEU A 28 -14.50 0.55 2.89
C LEU A 28 -15.51 -0.56 2.58
N LEU A 29 -16.20 -0.52 1.44
CA LEU A 29 -17.08 -1.61 1.01
C LEU A 29 -16.30 -2.91 0.78
N VAL A 30 -15.09 -2.81 0.22
CA VAL A 30 -14.18 -3.96 0.10
C VAL A 30 -13.79 -4.49 1.48
N ILE A 31 -13.47 -3.62 2.45
CA ILE A 31 -13.15 -4.03 3.83
C ILE A 31 -14.33 -4.76 4.47
N VAL A 32 -15.57 -4.28 4.29
CA VAL A 32 -16.76 -4.95 4.83
C VAL A 32 -16.86 -6.37 4.30
N ARG A 33 -16.69 -6.54 2.98
CA ARG A 33 -16.68 -7.87 2.33
C ARG A 33 -15.50 -8.73 2.77
N LEU A 34 -14.33 -8.13 2.95
CA LEU A 34 -13.05 -8.76 3.25
C LEU A 34 -12.78 -9.98 2.33
N PRO A 35 -12.43 -9.75 1.06
CA PRO A 35 -12.33 -10.83 0.06
C PRO A 35 -11.38 -11.95 0.50
N TRP A 36 -11.87 -13.19 0.45
CA TRP A 36 -11.05 -14.36 0.77
C TRP A 36 -10.07 -14.65 -0.37
N ASN A 37 -8.85 -14.12 -0.25
CA ASN A 37 -7.79 -14.31 -1.24
C ASN A 37 -6.41 -14.21 -0.59
N GLY A 38 -5.42 -14.83 -1.22
CA GLY A 38 -4.01 -14.80 -0.83
C GLY A 38 -3.78 -15.20 0.62
N ASP A 39 -3.03 -14.36 1.33
CA ASP A 39 -2.54 -14.61 2.68
C ASP A 39 -3.56 -14.25 3.78
N LEU A 40 -4.81 -13.96 3.43
CA LEU A 40 -5.82 -13.55 4.42
C LEU A 40 -6.02 -14.62 5.50
N GLY A 41 -6.08 -15.89 5.11
CA GLY A 41 -6.19 -17.02 6.03
C GLY A 41 -4.99 -17.13 6.97
N MET A 42 -3.78 -16.86 6.48
CA MET A 42 -2.55 -16.85 7.28
C MET A 42 -2.56 -15.74 8.31
N HIS A 43 -3.01 -14.53 7.94
CA HIS A 43 -3.17 -13.42 8.89
C HIS A 43 -4.26 -13.70 9.92
N ALA A 44 -5.36 -14.33 9.53
CA ALA A 44 -6.40 -14.75 10.47
C ALA A 44 -5.84 -15.79 11.47
N ALA A 45 -5.17 -16.84 11.00
CA ALA A 45 -4.56 -17.86 11.86
C ALA A 45 -3.52 -17.27 12.83
N THR A 46 -2.75 -16.28 12.37
CA THR A 46 -1.77 -15.57 13.21
C THR A 46 -2.44 -14.84 14.37
N VAL A 47 -3.46 -14.03 14.08
CA VAL A 47 -4.22 -13.29 15.11
C VAL A 47 -4.98 -14.25 16.03
N GLU A 48 -5.53 -15.32 15.45
CA GLU A 48 -6.22 -16.40 16.18
C GLU A 48 -5.31 -17.04 17.22
N ARG A 49 -4.08 -17.43 16.85
CA ARG A 49 -3.13 -18.01 17.81
C ARG A 49 -2.74 -17.02 18.90
N LEU A 50 -2.41 -15.78 18.53
CA LEU A 50 -2.04 -14.73 19.48
C LEU A 50 -3.17 -14.43 20.49
N ARG A 51 -4.44 -14.52 20.07
CA ARG A 51 -5.57 -14.28 20.98
C ARG A 51 -5.57 -15.28 22.14
N HIS A 52 -5.22 -16.53 21.87
CA HIS A 52 -5.16 -17.60 22.87
C HIS A 52 -3.85 -17.54 23.65
N HIS A 53 -2.71 -17.52 22.96
CA HIS A 53 -1.37 -17.56 23.56
C HIS A 53 -0.49 -16.43 23.02
N LEU A 54 -0.23 -15.40 23.84
CA LEU A 54 0.53 -14.22 23.42
C LEU A 54 2.05 -14.44 23.45
N LEU A 55 2.56 -15.13 24.47
CA LEU A 55 4.00 -15.31 24.68
C LEU A 55 4.56 -16.50 23.88
N ASP A 56 3.72 -17.51 23.67
CA ASP A 56 4.09 -18.73 22.96
C ASP A 56 2.95 -19.19 22.04
N PRO A 57 2.76 -18.54 20.88
CA PRO A 57 1.67 -18.84 19.95
C PRO A 57 1.91 -20.07 19.05
N GLY A 58 3.11 -20.67 19.08
CA GLY A 58 3.57 -21.68 18.10
C GLY A 58 3.65 -21.12 16.67
N ASN A 59 3.73 -21.95 15.63
CA ASN A 59 3.74 -21.49 14.24
C ASN A 59 2.32 -21.36 13.65
N PRO A 60 1.96 -20.25 12.97
CA PRO A 60 0.61 -20.06 12.43
C PRO A 60 0.30 -20.84 11.15
N LEU A 61 1.31 -21.40 10.49
CA LEU A 61 1.16 -22.09 9.20
C LEU A 61 1.25 -23.61 9.32
N VAL A 62 2.02 -24.10 10.30
CA VAL A 62 2.26 -25.53 10.52
C VAL A 62 2.09 -25.86 11.99
N ASP A 63 1.68 -27.08 12.29
CA ASP A 63 1.57 -27.55 13.67
C ASP A 63 2.95 -27.95 14.21
N ALA A 64 3.79 -26.95 14.42
CA ALA A 64 5.14 -27.10 14.93
C ALA A 64 5.49 -25.91 15.83
N ASP A 65 6.28 -26.18 16.87
CA ASP A 65 6.83 -25.15 17.74
C ASP A 65 8.07 -24.52 17.07
N THR A 66 7.82 -23.60 16.15
CA THR A 66 8.86 -22.88 15.42
C THR A 66 8.54 -21.39 15.33
N PRO A 67 9.56 -20.51 15.39
CA PRO A 67 9.36 -19.07 15.23
C PRO A 67 8.69 -18.72 13.90
N SER A 68 7.96 -17.60 13.86
CA SER A 68 7.27 -17.16 12.65
C SER A 68 7.37 -15.65 12.44
N PRO A 69 7.79 -15.18 11.23
CA PRO A 69 7.85 -13.76 10.91
C PRO A 69 6.47 -13.10 10.82
N TYR A 70 5.38 -13.87 10.88
CA TYR A 70 4.02 -13.33 10.92
C TYR A 70 3.67 -12.67 12.26
N TYR A 71 4.42 -12.93 13.33
CA TYR A 71 4.26 -12.27 14.62
C TYR A 71 5.01 -10.93 14.66
N SER A 72 4.39 -9.96 14.00
CA SER A 72 4.83 -8.57 13.95
C SER A 72 4.22 -7.72 15.07
N PRO A 73 4.75 -6.51 15.35
CA PRO A 73 4.11 -5.57 16.26
C PRO A 73 2.63 -5.30 15.93
N TRP A 74 2.30 -5.25 14.63
CA TRP A 74 0.94 -5.06 14.16
C TRP A 74 0.03 -6.25 14.49
N THR A 75 0.45 -7.47 14.18
CA THR A 75 -0.38 -8.67 14.43
C THR A 75 -0.48 -8.97 15.92
N VAL A 76 0.56 -8.70 16.71
CA VAL A 76 0.52 -8.75 18.20
C VAL A 76 -0.52 -7.78 18.74
N LEU A 77 -0.53 -6.52 18.25
CA LEU A 77 -1.55 -5.55 18.64
C LEU A 77 -2.97 -6.05 18.31
N LEU A 78 -3.18 -6.60 17.10
CA LEU A 78 -4.48 -7.17 16.72
C LEU A 78 -4.86 -8.38 17.58
N GLY A 79 -3.91 -9.26 17.91
CA GLY A 79 -4.11 -10.40 18.81
C GLY A 79 -4.51 -9.96 20.21
N CYS A 80 -3.86 -8.93 20.77
CA CYS A 80 -4.24 -8.31 22.03
C CYS A 80 -5.65 -7.73 21.98
N VAL A 81 -6.02 -7.01 20.91
CA VAL A 81 -7.38 -6.49 20.71
C VAL A 81 -8.40 -7.62 20.67
N ALA A 82 -8.14 -8.69 19.91
CA ALA A 82 -9.00 -9.87 19.85
C ALA A 82 -9.17 -10.51 21.24
N LYS A 83 -8.08 -10.67 21.98
CA LYS A 83 -8.06 -11.24 23.33
C LYS A 83 -8.87 -10.42 24.33
N VAL A 84 -8.67 -9.10 24.37
CA VAL A 84 -9.31 -8.20 25.34
C VAL A 84 -10.79 -7.98 25.02
N THR A 85 -11.16 -7.89 23.74
CA THR A 85 -12.53 -7.56 23.33
C THR A 85 -13.43 -8.78 23.12
N GLY A 86 -12.84 -9.98 22.95
CA GLY A 86 -13.57 -11.19 22.55
C GLY A 86 -14.13 -11.14 21.13
N LEU A 87 -13.78 -10.12 20.34
CA LEU A 87 -14.23 -10.00 18.95
C LEU A 87 -13.66 -11.13 18.09
N SER A 88 -14.44 -11.56 17.09
CA SER A 88 -13.94 -12.54 16.12
C SER A 88 -12.77 -11.96 15.32
N VAL A 89 -11.84 -12.84 14.92
CA VAL A 89 -10.61 -12.44 14.22
C VAL A 89 -10.92 -11.64 12.96
N PHE A 90 -11.93 -12.03 12.19
CA PHE A 90 -12.30 -11.28 10.98
C PHE A 90 -12.88 -9.90 11.28
N VAL A 91 -13.52 -9.68 12.43
CA VAL A 91 -13.92 -8.32 12.84
C VAL A 91 -12.68 -7.50 13.16
N VAL A 92 -11.73 -8.06 13.92
CA VAL A 92 -10.47 -7.39 14.24
C VAL A 92 -9.66 -7.06 12.98
N LEU A 93 -9.58 -7.96 12.00
CA LEU A 93 -8.93 -7.71 10.72
C LEU A 93 -9.61 -6.59 9.93
N ARG A 94 -10.95 -6.49 9.95
CA ARG A 94 -11.67 -5.36 9.33
C ARG A 94 -11.34 -4.04 10.00
N LEU A 95 -11.34 -4.00 11.34
CA LEU A 95 -10.94 -2.81 12.09
C LEU A 95 -9.49 -2.42 11.78
N GLY A 96 -8.59 -3.41 11.75
CA GLY A 96 -7.20 -3.24 11.35
C GLY A 96 -7.07 -2.68 9.93
N ALA A 97 -7.87 -3.16 8.98
CA ALA A 97 -7.89 -2.66 7.61
C ALA A 97 -8.35 -1.19 7.52
N VAL A 98 -9.35 -0.79 8.32
CA VAL A 98 -9.79 0.62 8.40
C VAL A 98 -8.65 1.51 8.93
N VAL A 99 -7.97 1.07 9.99
CA VAL A 99 -6.81 1.79 10.56
C VAL A 99 -5.67 1.87 9.54
N GLY A 100 -5.31 0.76 8.90
CA GLY A 100 -4.28 0.70 7.86
C GLY A 100 -4.58 1.62 6.68
N LEU A 101 -5.82 1.61 6.18
CA LEU A 101 -6.27 2.50 5.10
C LEU A 101 -6.22 3.97 5.51
N GLY A 102 -6.66 4.29 6.72
CA GLY A 102 -6.58 5.64 7.28
C GLY A 102 -5.13 6.14 7.38
N LEU A 103 -4.22 5.30 7.89
CA LEU A 103 -2.78 5.59 7.95
C LEU A 103 -2.17 5.76 6.55
N LEU A 104 -2.58 4.95 5.58
CA LEU A 104 -2.11 5.08 4.20
C LEU A 104 -2.53 6.41 3.58
N VAL A 105 -3.82 6.73 3.59
CA VAL A 105 -4.35 7.97 3.00
C VAL A 105 -3.74 9.20 3.68
N THR A 106 -3.73 9.23 5.01
CA THR A 106 -3.15 10.36 5.76
C THR A 106 -1.63 10.45 5.62
N GLY A 107 -0.94 9.32 5.48
CA GLY A 107 0.49 9.25 5.23
C GLY A 107 0.85 9.86 3.88
N ILE A 108 0.24 9.38 2.79
CA ILE A 108 0.43 9.93 1.44
C ILE A 108 0.15 11.43 1.46
N TRP A 109 -0.93 11.83 2.12
CA TRP A 109 -1.32 13.24 2.24
C TRP A 109 -0.23 14.07 2.90
N ARG A 110 0.25 13.63 4.07
CA ARG A 110 1.29 14.33 4.84
C ARG A 110 2.61 14.38 4.06
N TYR A 111 3.01 13.30 3.41
CA TYR A 111 4.24 13.27 2.61
C TYR A 111 4.17 14.23 1.43
N ALA A 112 3.07 14.23 0.67
CA ALA A 112 2.86 15.17 -0.43
C ALA A 112 2.94 16.65 0.03
N ARG A 113 2.44 16.97 1.24
CA ARG A 113 2.55 18.33 1.82
C ARG A 113 3.98 18.73 2.16
N THR A 114 4.90 17.78 2.38
CA THR A 114 6.31 18.11 2.59
C THR A 114 7.02 18.49 1.28
N LEU A 115 6.47 18.07 0.15
CA LEU A 115 7.02 18.25 -1.20
C LEU A 115 6.38 19.41 -1.96
N SER A 116 5.13 19.77 -1.62
CA SER A 116 4.40 20.87 -2.26
C SER A 116 3.46 21.60 -1.30
N GLY A 117 3.49 22.94 -1.36
CA GLY A 117 2.52 23.80 -0.69
C GLY A 117 1.15 23.83 -1.40
N HIS A 118 1.04 23.30 -2.62
CA HIS A 118 -0.19 23.37 -3.40
C HIS A 118 -1.29 22.48 -2.81
N ARG A 119 -2.51 23.01 -2.73
CA ARG A 119 -3.66 22.31 -2.11
C ARG A 119 -4.10 21.05 -2.85
N PHE A 120 -3.80 20.93 -4.14
CA PHE A 120 -4.18 19.76 -4.94
C PHE A 120 -3.11 18.66 -4.96
N ALA A 121 -1.89 18.92 -4.47
CA ALA A 121 -0.84 17.90 -4.47
C ALA A 121 -1.22 16.66 -3.66
N PRO A 122 -1.80 16.75 -2.44
CA PRO A 122 -2.20 15.57 -1.68
C PRO A 122 -3.25 14.67 -2.35
N PRO A 123 -4.44 15.18 -2.78
CA PRO A 123 -5.41 14.31 -3.43
C PRO A 123 -4.90 13.76 -4.76
N LEU A 124 -4.11 14.53 -5.54
CA LEU A 124 -3.46 14.00 -6.74
C LEU A 124 -2.45 12.90 -6.40
N ALA A 125 -1.68 13.02 -5.32
CA ALA A 125 -0.73 11.99 -4.91
C ALA A 125 -1.44 10.68 -4.56
N VAL A 126 -2.57 10.73 -3.85
CA VAL A 126 -3.40 9.54 -3.58
C VAL A 126 -3.84 8.90 -4.90
N LEU A 127 -4.39 9.69 -5.83
CA LEU A 127 -4.86 9.14 -7.11
C LEU A 127 -3.70 8.58 -7.96
N CYS A 128 -2.59 9.31 -8.12
CA CYS A 128 -1.46 8.83 -8.90
C CYS A 128 -0.86 7.55 -8.31
N VAL A 129 -0.72 7.47 -6.98
CA VAL A 129 -0.17 6.28 -6.32
C VAL A 129 -1.07 5.05 -6.49
N LEU A 130 -2.39 5.23 -6.62
CA LEU A 130 -3.34 4.12 -6.74
C LEU A 130 -3.65 3.73 -8.20
N PHE A 131 -3.55 4.67 -9.14
CA PHE A 131 -3.99 4.48 -10.54
C PHE A 131 -2.88 4.52 -11.58
N LEU A 132 -1.73 5.16 -11.30
CA LEU A 132 -0.66 5.30 -12.30
C LEU A 132 0.25 4.06 -12.31
N TRP A 133 -0.34 2.93 -12.70
CA TRP A 133 0.28 1.59 -12.78
C TRP A 133 0.39 1.13 -14.23
N GLY A 134 -0.16 -0.02 -14.60
CA GLY A 134 -0.21 -0.50 -15.97
C GLY A 134 -1.63 -0.82 -16.40
N THR A 135 -1.76 -1.34 -17.61
CA THR A 135 -3.05 -1.79 -18.17
C THR A 135 -3.38 -3.22 -17.78
N GLN A 136 -2.39 -3.99 -17.30
CA GLN A 136 -2.60 -5.33 -16.79
C GLN A 136 -2.76 -5.35 -15.27
N LEU A 137 -3.69 -6.19 -14.80
CA LEU A 137 -3.88 -6.45 -13.39
C LEU A 137 -2.68 -7.23 -12.85
N PHE A 138 -2.12 -6.75 -11.75
CA PHE A 138 -1.04 -7.41 -11.06
C PHE A 138 -1.20 -7.22 -9.54
N ASN A 139 -1.22 -8.33 -8.81
CA ASN A 139 -1.55 -8.36 -7.40
C ASN A 139 -0.36 -8.83 -6.59
N TRP A 140 0.07 -8.01 -5.63
CA TRP A 140 1.11 -8.37 -4.70
C TRP A 140 1.03 -7.52 -3.43
N SER A 141 1.12 -8.16 -2.26
CA SER A 141 1.18 -7.44 -0.98
C SER A 141 2.26 -6.36 -0.99
N GLY A 142 1.97 -5.14 -0.53
CA GLY A 142 2.92 -4.02 -0.55
C GLY A 142 2.97 -3.22 -1.86
N PHE A 143 2.17 -3.59 -2.86
CA PHE A 143 1.93 -2.79 -4.07
C PHE A 143 0.61 -2.02 -3.91
N LEU A 144 0.60 -0.73 -4.30
CA LEU A 144 -0.52 0.19 -4.06
C LEU A 144 -1.52 0.29 -5.21
N GLY A 145 -1.32 -0.45 -6.31
CA GLY A 145 -2.29 -0.47 -7.40
C GLY A 145 -3.67 -0.84 -6.87
N LEU A 146 -4.72 -0.14 -7.32
CA LEU A 146 -6.05 -0.27 -6.73
C LEU A 146 -6.53 -1.73 -6.58
N ASN A 147 -6.26 -2.56 -7.58
CA ASN A 147 -6.60 -3.99 -7.54
C ASN A 147 -5.85 -4.73 -6.42
N SER A 148 -4.54 -4.50 -6.33
CA SER A 148 -3.69 -5.08 -5.29
C SER A 148 -4.12 -4.61 -3.91
N LEU A 149 -4.35 -3.30 -3.74
CA LEU A 149 -4.79 -2.71 -2.49
C LEU A 149 -6.15 -3.27 -2.06
N ALA A 150 -7.11 -3.43 -2.97
CA ALA A 150 -8.42 -3.99 -2.65
C ALA A 150 -8.31 -5.42 -2.07
N LEU A 151 -7.38 -6.23 -2.58
CA LEU A 151 -7.16 -7.59 -2.09
C LEU A 151 -6.34 -7.64 -0.80
N THR A 152 -5.44 -6.68 -0.59
CA THR A 152 -4.49 -6.70 0.54
C THR A 152 -4.77 -5.64 1.60
N VAL A 153 -5.94 -4.98 1.58
CA VAL A 153 -6.26 -3.84 2.47
C VAL A 153 -6.13 -4.18 3.96
N ALA A 154 -6.36 -5.46 4.32
CA ALA A 154 -6.24 -5.96 5.69
C ALA A 154 -4.84 -6.49 6.05
N TYR A 155 -3.88 -6.47 5.11
CA TYR A 155 -2.58 -7.09 5.32
C TYR A 155 -1.63 -6.14 6.06
N PRO A 156 -0.64 -6.65 6.80
CA PRO A 156 0.38 -5.85 7.48
C PRO A 156 1.13 -4.88 6.55
N SER A 157 1.23 -5.21 5.26
CA SER A 157 1.91 -4.36 4.27
C SER A 157 1.26 -3.00 4.09
N VAL A 158 -0.08 -2.89 4.17
CA VAL A 158 -0.80 -1.61 4.04
C VAL A 158 -0.57 -0.73 5.26
N PHE A 159 -0.60 -1.33 6.46
CA PHE A 159 -0.22 -0.67 7.71
C PHE A 159 1.22 -0.15 7.63
N ALA A 160 2.18 -1.03 7.30
CA ALA A 160 3.60 -0.68 7.19
C ALA A 160 3.85 0.42 6.17
N LEU A 161 3.12 0.42 5.04
CA LEU A 161 3.28 1.41 3.98
C LEU A 161 2.68 2.77 4.37
N GLY A 162 1.54 2.77 5.07
CA GLY A 162 0.99 3.99 5.67
C GLY A 162 1.94 4.60 6.71
N LEU A 163 2.58 3.76 7.54
CA LEU A 163 3.64 4.20 8.44
C LEU A 163 4.88 4.69 7.69
N ALA A 164 5.28 4.07 6.58
CA ALA A 164 6.42 4.51 5.77
C ALA A 164 6.22 5.93 5.21
N PHE A 165 5.03 6.25 4.70
CA PHE A 165 4.73 7.63 4.26
C PHE A 165 4.77 8.63 5.41
N HIS A 166 4.26 8.25 6.59
CA HIS A 166 4.37 9.08 7.79
C HIS A 166 5.83 9.27 8.20
N PHE A 167 6.62 8.21 8.17
CA PHE A 167 8.03 8.21 8.49
C PHE A 167 8.80 9.16 7.56
N TRP A 168 8.62 9.08 6.24
CA TRP A 168 9.25 10.02 5.30
C TRP A 168 8.79 11.46 5.52
N ALA A 169 7.50 11.69 5.81
CA ALA A 169 6.98 13.02 6.09
C ALA A 169 7.56 13.62 7.38
N LEU A 170 7.64 12.83 8.45
CA LEU A 170 8.20 13.23 9.75
C LEU A 170 9.70 13.45 9.64
N LEU A 171 10.44 12.54 8.99
CA LEU A 171 11.87 12.69 8.73
C LEU A 171 12.15 13.97 7.94
N THR A 172 11.45 14.18 6.82
CA THR A 172 11.61 15.40 6.01
C THR A 172 11.38 16.67 6.85
N ARG A 173 10.40 16.67 7.74
CA ARG A 173 10.13 17.81 8.64
C ARG A 173 11.22 17.99 9.70
N ALA A 174 11.69 16.91 10.31
CA ALA A 174 12.77 16.95 11.31
C ALA A 174 14.08 17.47 10.70
N LEU A 175 14.41 17.04 9.47
CA LEU A 175 15.57 17.53 8.75
C LEU A 175 15.43 19.01 8.39
N LYS A 176 14.26 19.45 7.90
CA LYS A 176 14.00 20.88 7.60
C LYS A 176 13.97 21.78 8.84
N ALA A 177 13.62 21.23 10.00
CA ALA A 177 13.61 21.94 11.27
C ALA A 177 14.95 21.84 12.02
N SER A 178 16.00 21.25 11.43
CA SER A 178 17.29 21.14 12.10
C SER A 178 18.01 22.50 12.16
N PRO A 179 18.67 22.84 13.29
CA PRO A 179 19.00 21.96 14.42
C PRO A 179 17.92 21.82 15.51
N ASP A 180 16.79 22.52 15.40
CA ASP A 180 15.77 22.66 16.46
C ASP A 180 14.99 21.38 16.78
N ALA A 181 14.98 20.39 15.88
CA ALA A 181 14.36 19.09 16.14
C ALA A 181 15.15 18.33 17.24
N GLY A 182 14.50 18.07 18.38
CA GLY A 182 15.11 17.40 19.53
C GLY A 182 15.43 15.91 19.29
N TRP A 183 16.17 15.32 20.23
CA TRP A 183 16.62 13.91 20.16
C TRP A 183 15.44 12.94 20.16
N GLU A 184 14.40 13.24 20.94
CA GLU A 184 13.17 12.45 21.06
C GLU A 184 12.50 12.20 19.71
N VAL A 185 12.54 13.19 18.79
CA VAL A 185 11.99 13.04 17.44
C VAL A 185 12.79 12.01 16.64
N TYR A 186 14.12 12.07 16.70
CA TYR A 186 14.99 11.13 15.98
C TYR A 186 14.90 9.72 16.56
N LEU A 187 14.91 9.57 17.88
CA LEU A 187 14.74 8.26 18.52
C LEU A 187 13.36 7.66 18.19
N GLY A 188 12.30 8.47 18.19
CA GLY A 188 10.96 8.07 17.75
C GLY A 188 10.92 7.65 16.28
N LEU A 189 11.67 8.30 15.39
CA LEU A 189 11.83 7.89 14.00
C LEU A 189 12.54 6.52 13.87
N GLY A 190 13.52 6.24 14.73
CA GLY A 190 14.19 4.94 14.83
C GLY A 190 13.23 3.81 15.23
N LEU A 191 12.42 4.04 16.26
CA LEU A 191 11.38 3.10 16.70
C LEU A 191 10.34 2.86 15.59
N LEU A 192 9.87 3.93 14.95
CA LEU A 192 8.92 3.84 13.83
C LEU A 192 9.49 3.03 12.67
N TRP A 193 10.77 3.24 12.33
CA TRP A 193 11.47 2.48 11.29
C TRP A 193 11.53 0.98 11.62
N ALA A 194 11.86 0.63 12.86
CA ALA A 194 11.87 -0.77 13.29
C ALA A 194 10.48 -1.40 13.27
N VAL A 195 9.42 -0.68 13.70
CA VAL A 195 8.04 -1.17 13.59
C VAL A 195 7.65 -1.47 12.14
N ILE A 196 8.07 -0.63 11.18
CA ILE A 196 7.82 -0.86 9.76
C ILE A 196 8.52 -2.15 9.29
N LEU A 197 9.81 -2.31 9.63
CA LEU A 197 10.60 -3.50 9.26
C LEU A 197 10.04 -4.79 9.85
N LEU A 198 9.68 -4.77 11.13
CA LEU A 198 9.09 -5.93 11.82
C LEU A 198 7.68 -6.26 11.32
N SER A 199 6.94 -5.27 10.82
CA SER A 199 5.58 -5.45 10.29
C SER A 199 5.55 -5.98 8.86
N HIS A 200 6.46 -5.50 8.02
CA HIS A 200 6.57 -5.98 6.65
C HIS A 200 7.95 -5.65 6.08
N GLN A 201 8.83 -6.65 6.00
CA GLN A 201 10.26 -6.52 5.75
C GLN A 201 10.54 -5.81 4.41
N PHE A 202 9.86 -6.22 3.34
CA PHE A 202 10.00 -5.58 2.02
C PHE A 202 9.59 -4.10 2.04
N THR A 203 8.53 -3.75 2.77
CA THR A 203 8.12 -2.35 2.92
C THR A 203 9.13 -1.59 3.78
N GLY A 204 9.73 -2.23 4.78
CA GLY A 204 10.83 -1.67 5.56
C GLY A 204 12.07 -1.36 4.72
N VAL A 205 12.42 -2.21 3.75
CA VAL A 205 13.49 -1.91 2.77
C VAL A 205 13.13 -0.67 1.95
N VAL A 206 11.91 -0.61 1.40
CA VAL A 206 11.40 0.56 0.67
C VAL A 206 11.43 1.83 1.54
N ALA A 207 11.01 1.73 2.81
CA ALA A 207 11.07 2.81 3.78
C ALA A 207 12.50 3.31 4.04
N SER A 208 13.45 2.38 4.12
CA SER A 208 14.88 2.66 4.32
C SER A 208 15.48 3.40 3.14
N LEU A 209 15.18 2.98 1.90
CA LEU A 209 15.62 3.67 0.69
C LEU A 209 15.06 5.09 0.60
N GLY A 210 13.78 5.28 0.94
CA GLY A 210 13.16 6.61 0.98
C GLY A 210 13.74 7.52 2.06
N ALA A 211 14.10 6.96 3.22
CA ALA A 211 14.82 7.71 4.26
C ALA A 211 16.23 8.10 3.82
N LEU A 212 16.99 7.17 3.25
CA LEU A 212 18.32 7.44 2.70
C LEU A 212 18.27 8.56 1.65
N ALA A 213 17.32 8.48 0.72
CA ALA A 213 17.10 9.53 -0.29
C ALA A 213 16.75 10.89 0.33
N THR A 214 15.91 10.89 1.37
CA THR A 214 15.53 12.10 2.11
C THR A 214 16.74 12.73 2.83
N VAL A 215 17.61 11.91 3.44
CA VAL A 215 18.83 12.37 4.11
C VAL A 215 19.85 12.92 3.09
N ILE A 216 20.06 12.20 1.98
CA ILE A 216 20.95 12.65 0.89
C ILE A 216 20.49 13.99 0.33
N GLY A 217 19.19 14.15 0.06
CA GLY A 217 18.63 15.40 -0.46
C GLY A 217 18.71 16.57 0.52
N ALA A 218 18.65 16.29 1.83
CA ALA A 218 18.67 17.31 2.87
C ALA A 218 20.06 17.89 3.18
N ARG A 219 21.16 17.25 2.73
CA ARG A 219 22.55 17.73 2.91
C ARG A 219 22.88 18.04 4.38
N VAL A 220 22.57 17.09 5.25
CA VAL A 220 22.58 17.29 6.71
C VAL A 220 24.00 17.43 7.28
N GLY A 221 24.15 18.26 8.32
CA GLY A 221 25.42 18.46 9.03
C GLY A 221 25.74 17.34 10.04
N ARG A 222 26.98 17.34 10.57
CA ARG A 222 27.50 16.29 11.49
C ARG A 222 26.61 16.01 12.70
N HIS A 223 26.01 17.03 13.30
CA HIS A 223 25.16 16.85 14.49
C HIS A 223 23.87 16.08 14.17
N VAL A 224 23.34 16.22 12.96
CA VAL A 224 22.17 15.46 12.50
C VAL A 224 22.56 14.01 12.22
N TRP A 225 23.75 13.77 11.66
CA TRP A 225 24.28 12.40 11.50
C TRP A 225 24.37 11.64 12.82
N LEU A 226 24.80 12.28 13.91
CA LEU A 226 24.81 11.66 15.25
C LEU A 226 23.40 11.26 15.71
N ARG A 227 22.41 12.14 15.50
CA ARG A 227 21.01 11.86 15.86
C ARG A 227 20.40 10.74 15.00
N LEU A 228 20.71 10.74 13.70
CA LEU A 228 20.31 9.67 12.77
C LEU A 228 20.99 8.34 13.14
N GLY A 229 22.26 8.36 13.54
CA GLY A 229 22.98 7.18 14.03
C GLY A 229 22.35 6.61 15.29
N ALA A 230 21.98 7.45 16.26
CA ALA A 230 21.28 7.02 17.46
C ALA A 230 19.86 6.48 17.15
N ALA A 231 19.14 7.12 16.22
CA ALA A 231 17.85 6.61 15.74
C ALA A 231 17.99 5.21 15.13
N ALA A 232 19.00 5.01 14.26
CA ALA A 232 19.30 3.72 13.67
C ALA A 232 19.67 2.68 14.73
N ALA A 233 20.49 3.05 15.73
CA ALA A 233 20.87 2.16 16.82
C ALA A 233 19.65 1.70 17.65
N VAL A 234 18.74 2.61 18.00
CA VAL A 234 17.48 2.26 18.69
C VAL A 234 16.63 1.33 17.83
N GLY A 235 16.53 1.62 16.53
CA GLY A 235 15.79 0.77 15.60
C GLY A 235 16.38 -0.65 15.55
N VAL A 236 17.70 -0.77 15.34
CA VAL A 236 18.40 -2.05 15.30
C VAL A 236 18.26 -2.82 16.62
N LEU A 237 18.39 -2.13 17.76
CA LEU A 237 18.17 -2.76 19.06
C LEU A 237 16.77 -3.39 19.14
N LEU A 238 15.73 -2.68 18.68
CA LEU A 238 14.37 -3.23 18.67
C LEU A 238 14.23 -4.44 17.74
N LEU A 239 14.93 -4.47 16.59
CA LEU A 239 14.95 -5.63 15.70
C LEU A 239 15.62 -6.85 16.36
N VAL A 240 16.71 -6.63 17.10
CA VAL A 240 17.47 -7.69 17.80
C VAL A 240 16.65 -8.29 18.96
N VAL A 241 15.98 -7.44 19.75
CA VAL A 241 15.27 -7.87 20.96
C VAL A 241 13.82 -8.30 20.69
N TRP A 242 13.39 -8.36 19.43
CA TRP A 242 12.03 -8.78 19.09
C TRP A 242 11.83 -10.27 19.44
N PRO A 243 10.90 -10.61 20.35
CA PRO A 243 10.92 -11.93 20.99
C PRO A 243 10.30 -13.06 20.15
N TYR A 244 9.58 -12.73 19.07
CA TYR A 244 8.81 -13.73 18.33
C TYR A 244 9.58 -14.45 17.22
N TYR A 245 10.63 -13.82 16.68
CA TYR A 245 11.49 -14.41 15.66
C TYR A 245 12.81 -13.63 15.56
N ASP A 246 13.89 -14.31 15.16
CA ASP A 246 15.15 -13.65 14.82
C ASP A 246 15.00 -12.91 13.48
N PHE A 247 14.96 -11.57 13.55
CA PHE A 247 14.83 -10.73 12.35
C PHE A 247 15.98 -10.93 11.36
N PHE A 248 17.21 -11.11 11.83
CA PHE A 248 18.39 -11.23 10.97
C PHE A 248 18.54 -12.63 10.39
N ALA A 249 17.92 -13.65 10.99
CA ALA A 249 17.82 -14.97 10.37
C ALA A 249 17.08 -14.92 9.01
N LEU A 250 16.19 -13.95 8.79
CA LEU A 250 15.44 -13.82 7.54
C LEU A 250 16.33 -13.58 6.31
N PHE A 251 17.53 -13.01 6.47
CA PHE A 251 18.48 -12.82 5.37
C PHE A 251 19.08 -14.15 4.86
N ARG A 252 18.95 -15.24 5.63
CA ARG A 252 19.49 -16.57 5.29
C ARG A 252 18.42 -17.49 4.69
N VAL A 253 17.16 -17.05 4.62
CA VAL A 253 16.06 -17.85 4.07
C VAL A 253 16.10 -17.79 2.55
N GLY A 254 16.34 -18.95 1.91
CA GLY A 254 16.30 -19.13 0.46
C GLY A 254 14.97 -19.68 -0.06
N GLY A 255 14.90 -19.98 -1.36
CA GLY A 255 13.79 -20.72 -1.98
C GLY A 255 12.58 -19.90 -2.43
N LEU A 256 12.63 -18.57 -2.31
CA LEU A 256 11.54 -17.69 -2.74
C LEU A 256 11.75 -17.09 -4.14
N GLU A 257 12.84 -17.39 -4.82
CA GLU A 257 13.19 -16.68 -6.06
C GLU A 257 12.21 -16.97 -7.22
N ASP A 258 11.74 -18.21 -7.34
CA ASP A 258 10.87 -18.59 -8.46
C ASP A 258 9.50 -17.94 -8.42
N ILE A 259 8.88 -17.85 -7.23
CA ILE A 259 7.61 -17.13 -7.08
C ILE A 259 7.80 -15.66 -7.46
N HIS A 260 8.92 -15.05 -7.05
CA HIS A 260 9.19 -13.63 -7.30
C HIS A 260 9.59 -13.31 -8.74
N ARG A 261 9.97 -14.30 -9.56
CA ARG A 261 10.29 -14.09 -10.99
C ARG A 261 9.16 -13.41 -11.75
N ALA A 262 7.90 -13.60 -11.31
CA ALA A 262 6.76 -12.91 -11.87
C ALA A 262 6.88 -11.37 -11.83
N LEU A 263 7.59 -10.79 -10.85
CA LEU A 263 7.78 -9.34 -10.71
C LEU A 263 8.60 -8.71 -11.85
N TYR A 264 9.34 -9.52 -12.61
CA TYR A 264 10.21 -9.09 -13.70
C TYR A 264 9.60 -9.30 -15.09
N ARG A 265 8.38 -9.83 -15.17
CA ARG A 265 7.68 -10.11 -16.43
C ARG A 265 6.71 -9.00 -16.78
N ASP A 266 6.51 -8.77 -18.08
CA ASP A 266 5.51 -7.85 -18.64
C ASP A 266 5.56 -6.43 -18.04
N LEU A 267 6.77 -5.93 -17.73
CA LEU A 267 6.96 -4.69 -16.98
C LEU A 267 6.21 -3.49 -17.58
N LEU A 268 6.23 -3.36 -18.91
CA LEU A 268 5.53 -2.27 -19.59
C LEU A 268 4.01 -2.40 -19.44
N ALA A 269 3.47 -3.61 -19.55
CA ALA A 269 2.03 -3.84 -19.41
C ALA A 269 1.55 -3.62 -17.97
N ARG A 270 2.40 -3.94 -16.97
CA ARG A 270 2.06 -3.85 -15.54
C ARG A 270 2.37 -2.50 -14.89
N TYR A 271 3.33 -1.75 -15.43
CA TYR A 271 3.84 -0.51 -14.81
C TYR A 271 4.00 0.66 -15.80
N GLY A 272 3.64 0.50 -17.06
CA GLY A 272 3.96 1.48 -18.12
C GLY A 272 3.39 2.89 -17.91
N LEU A 273 2.27 3.05 -17.21
CA LEU A 273 1.74 4.40 -16.92
C LEU A 273 2.63 5.17 -15.94
N ALA A 274 3.41 4.47 -15.09
CA ALA A 274 4.37 5.10 -14.19
C ALA A 274 5.46 5.88 -14.94
N LEU A 275 5.67 5.64 -16.25
CA LEU A 275 6.58 6.42 -17.08
C LEU A 275 6.21 7.91 -17.14
N VAL A 276 4.93 8.27 -16.98
CA VAL A 276 4.52 9.68 -16.83
C VAL A 276 5.18 10.30 -15.59
N GLY A 277 5.30 9.54 -14.51
CA GLY A 277 6.04 9.91 -13.31
C GLY A 277 7.54 10.02 -13.53
N VAL A 278 8.12 9.16 -14.35
CA VAL A 278 9.55 9.23 -14.71
C VAL A 278 9.87 10.53 -15.47
N VAL A 279 8.98 10.98 -16.38
CA VAL A 279 9.13 12.28 -17.04
C VAL A 279 9.09 13.42 -16.01
N ALA A 280 8.17 13.37 -15.04
CA ALA A 280 8.11 14.35 -13.95
C ALA A 280 9.39 14.35 -13.10
N LEU A 281 9.97 13.17 -12.81
CA LEU A 281 11.26 13.04 -12.15
C LEU A 281 12.40 13.67 -12.97
N GLY A 282 12.42 13.48 -14.29
CA GLY A 282 13.41 14.11 -15.17
C GLY A 282 13.35 15.64 -15.12
N VAL A 283 12.14 16.21 -15.05
CA VAL A 283 11.94 17.65 -14.86
C VAL A 283 12.47 18.11 -13.50
N ARG A 284 12.23 17.33 -12.43
CA ARG A 284 12.76 17.63 -11.09
C ARG A 284 14.28 17.53 -11.04
N ALA A 285 14.87 16.48 -11.62
CA ALA A 285 16.30 16.23 -11.66
C ALA A 285 17.06 17.38 -12.36
N ARG A 286 16.48 17.98 -13.40
CA ARG A 286 17.03 19.18 -14.05
C ARG A 286 17.06 20.41 -13.14
N ARG A 287 16.15 20.51 -12.16
CA ARG A 287 16.10 21.61 -11.19
C ARG A 287 16.97 21.34 -9.97
N ASP A 288 16.96 20.10 -9.47
CA ASP A 288 17.80 19.63 -8.38
C ASP A 288 18.11 18.14 -8.60
N PRO A 289 19.35 17.76 -8.97
CA PRO A 289 19.72 16.37 -9.17
C PRO A 289 19.72 15.57 -7.87
N ARG A 290 19.72 16.24 -6.71
CA ARG A 290 19.61 15.63 -5.38
C ARG A 290 18.19 15.68 -4.83
N ASP A 291 17.18 15.97 -5.67
CA ASP A 291 15.78 15.92 -5.25
C ASP A 291 15.47 14.56 -4.60
N PRO A 292 14.87 14.51 -3.40
CA PRO A 292 14.64 13.26 -2.69
C PRO A 292 13.83 12.23 -3.49
N LEU A 293 12.89 12.64 -4.35
CA LEU A 293 12.13 11.68 -5.16
C LEU A 293 12.99 11.09 -6.28
N VAL A 294 13.88 11.90 -6.87
CA VAL A 294 14.81 11.43 -7.91
C VAL A 294 15.79 10.42 -7.31
N VAL A 295 16.42 10.75 -6.17
CA VAL A 295 17.34 9.83 -5.49
C VAL A 295 16.62 8.56 -5.06
N PHE A 296 15.40 8.68 -4.52
CA PHE A 296 14.61 7.51 -4.10
C PHE A 296 14.29 6.59 -5.28
N PHE A 297 13.86 7.18 -6.42
CA PHE A 297 13.62 6.43 -7.65
C PHE A 297 14.87 5.68 -8.11
N LEU A 298 16.02 6.36 -8.15
CA LEU A 298 17.27 5.77 -8.63
C LEU A 298 17.74 4.63 -7.72
N LEU A 299 17.67 4.81 -6.39
CA LEU A 299 18.01 3.75 -5.44
C LEU A 299 17.09 2.52 -5.61
N GLY A 300 15.78 2.74 -5.71
CA GLY A 300 14.81 1.67 -5.92
C GLY A 300 15.01 0.95 -7.26
N ALA A 301 15.21 1.71 -8.34
CA ALA A 301 15.46 1.17 -9.67
C ALA A 301 16.76 0.37 -9.73
N ALA A 302 17.82 0.84 -9.06
CA ALA A 302 19.10 0.14 -8.98
C ALA A 302 18.96 -1.21 -8.26
N VAL A 303 18.33 -1.25 -7.07
CA VAL A 303 18.10 -2.52 -6.34
C VAL A 303 17.24 -3.47 -7.16
N PHE A 304 16.16 -2.97 -7.78
CA PHE A 304 15.30 -3.78 -8.63
C PHE A 304 16.08 -4.38 -9.81
N ALA A 305 16.85 -3.56 -10.55
CA ALA A 305 17.64 -4.00 -11.69
C ALA A 305 18.71 -5.02 -11.29
N LEU A 306 19.44 -4.76 -10.20
CA LEU A 306 20.44 -5.71 -9.68
C LEU A 306 19.81 -7.05 -9.34
N GLY A 307 18.63 -7.07 -8.71
CA GLY A 307 17.91 -8.32 -8.42
C GLY A 307 17.58 -9.13 -9.67
N GLY A 308 17.14 -8.46 -10.73
CA GLY A 308 16.86 -9.12 -12.01
C GLY A 308 18.12 -9.66 -12.70
N LEU A 309 19.22 -8.89 -12.67
CA LEU A 309 20.50 -9.26 -13.30
C LEU A 309 21.23 -10.37 -12.56
N THR A 310 21.10 -10.44 -11.24
CA THR A 310 21.77 -11.44 -10.38
C THR A 310 20.94 -12.69 -10.14
N GLY A 311 19.68 -12.71 -10.58
CA GLY A 311 18.75 -13.81 -10.31
C GLY A 311 18.10 -13.78 -8.91
N HIS A 312 18.39 -12.75 -8.10
CA HIS A 312 17.70 -12.47 -6.84
C HIS A 312 16.35 -11.76 -7.09
N TYR A 313 15.42 -12.46 -7.71
CA TYR A 313 14.08 -11.97 -8.04
C TYR A 313 13.27 -11.50 -6.82
N SER A 314 13.55 -11.98 -5.62
CA SER A 314 12.94 -11.49 -4.38
C SER A 314 13.19 -9.99 -4.15
N TRP A 315 14.27 -9.43 -4.69
CA TRP A 315 14.53 -7.98 -4.65
C TRP A 315 13.55 -7.18 -5.51
N GLY A 316 12.83 -7.84 -6.42
CA GLY A 316 11.73 -7.26 -7.19
C GLY A 316 10.64 -6.66 -6.30
N ARG A 317 10.55 -7.12 -5.05
CA ARG A 317 9.64 -6.61 -4.02
C ARG A 317 9.94 -5.17 -3.60
N VAL A 318 11.13 -4.66 -3.94
CA VAL A 318 11.55 -3.27 -3.71
C VAL A 318 11.05 -2.32 -4.81
N LEU A 319 10.44 -2.82 -5.90
CA LEU A 319 9.91 -2.00 -6.99
C LEU A 319 9.04 -0.79 -6.55
N PRO A 320 8.23 -0.85 -5.46
CA PRO A 320 7.54 0.33 -4.95
C PRO A 320 8.47 1.53 -4.64
N ALA A 321 9.75 1.30 -4.30
CA ALA A 321 10.76 2.35 -4.12
C ALA A 321 11.05 3.14 -5.41
N ALA A 322 10.82 2.56 -6.59
CA ALA A 322 10.87 3.28 -7.85
C ALA A 322 9.49 3.88 -8.22
N LEU A 323 8.41 3.11 -8.05
CA LEU A 323 7.08 3.55 -8.50
C LEU A 323 6.53 4.73 -7.68
N ILE A 324 6.61 4.65 -6.35
CA ILE A 324 6.07 5.68 -5.45
C ILE A 324 6.67 7.07 -5.75
N PRO A 325 8.01 7.27 -5.80
CA PRO A 325 8.54 8.61 -6.09
C PRO A 325 8.17 9.11 -7.48
N ALA A 326 8.08 8.24 -8.50
CA ALA A 326 7.61 8.63 -9.83
C ALA A 326 6.15 9.11 -9.80
N GLN A 327 5.27 8.36 -9.15
CA GLN A 327 3.84 8.67 -9.04
C GLN A 327 3.60 9.96 -8.22
N VAL A 328 4.34 10.14 -7.12
CA VAL A 328 4.27 11.36 -6.30
C VAL A 328 4.85 12.56 -7.05
N ALA A 329 5.93 12.37 -7.82
CA ALA A 329 6.49 13.43 -8.65
C ALA A 329 5.48 13.91 -9.70
N ALA A 330 4.79 12.99 -10.40
CA ALA A 330 3.71 13.36 -11.32
C ALA A 330 2.64 14.21 -10.63
N ALA A 331 2.15 13.78 -9.47
CA ALA A 331 1.14 14.52 -8.71
C ALA A 331 1.60 15.92 -8.32
N VAL A 332 2.84 16.07 -7.84
CA VAL A 332 3.40 17.35 -7.41
C VAL A 332 3.64 18.29 -8.59
N GLU A 333 4.20 17.80 -9.69
CA GLU A 333 4.45 18.61 -10.89
C GLU A 333 3.14 19.06 -11.55
N VAL A 334 2.13 18.17 -11.65
CA VAL A 334 0.80 18.52 -12.17
C VAL A 334 0.11 19.54 -11.26
N ALA A 335 0.23 19.38 -9.94
CA ALA A 335 -0.31 20.35 -8.99
C ALA A 335 0.37 21.73 -9.09
N GLY A 336 1.68 21.76 -9.36
CA GLY A 336 2.48 22.98 -9.45
C GLY A 336 2.48 23.65 -10.82
N ALA A 337 2.08 22.94 -11.88
CA ALA A 337 2.05 23.47 -13.24
C ALA A 337 1.10 24.67 -13.34
N SER A 338 1.67 25.87 -13.54
CA SER A 338 0.89 27.06 -13.87
C SER A 338 0.22 26.89 -15.24
N ARG A 339 -0.89 27.60 -15.45
CA ARG A 339 -1.76 27.48 -16.65
C ARG A 339 -1.03 27.54 -18.00
N GLY A 340 0.18 28.09 -18.06
CA GLY A 340 1.02 28.15 -19.27
C GLY A 340 1.63 26.81 -19.66
N ALA A 341 2.11 26.02 -18.69
CA ALA A 341 2.79 24.74 -18.95
C ALA A 341 1.82 23.65 -19.45
N VAL A 342 0.61 23.59 -18.89
CA VAL A 342 -0.44 22.64 -19.33
C VAL A 342 -0.93 22.98 -20.75
N ARG A 343 -1.00 24.27 -21.10
CA ARG A 343 -1.34 24.71 -22.46
C ARG A 343 -0.21 24.49 -23.46
N ALA A 344 1.05 24.53 -23.01
CA ALA A 344 2.19 24.15 -23.85
C ALA A 344 2.15 22.64 -24.10
N ALA A 345 2.07 21.80 -23.07
CA ALA A 345 1.99 20.34 -23.23
C ALA A 345 0.76 19.89 -24.05
N GLY A 346 -0.40 20.53 -23.88
CA GLY A 346 -1.59 20.26 -24.70
C GLY A 346 -1.43 20.59 -26.19
N ARG A 347 -0.49 21.45 -26.58
CA ARG A 347 -0.16 21.71 -28.00
C ARG A 347 0.74 20.62 -28.59
N TRP A 348 1.47 19.87 -27.77
CA TRP A 348 2.30 18.75 -28.22
C TRP A 348 1.52 17.44 -28.30
N CYS A 349 0.40 17.32 -27.58
CA CYS A 349 -0.44 16.12 -27.55
C CYS A 349 -1.73 16.22 -28.39
N SER A 350 -1.79 17.06 -29.43
CA SER A 350 -2.93 17.08 -30.35
C SER A 350 -2.50 17.45 -31.77
N PRO A 351 -2.70 16.59 -32.79
CA PRO A 351 -2.38 15.17 -32.86
C PRO A 351 -1.49 14.86 -34.10
N ALA A 352 -0.54 13.93 -33.97
CA ALA A 352 0.09 13.24 -35.11
C ALA A 352 -0.57 11.87 -35.35
N LEU A 353 -1.90 11.80 -35.20
CA LEU A 353 -2.70 10.60 -35.48
C LEU A 353 -3.79 10.96 -36.52
N TRP A 354 -3.72 10.22 -37.62
CA TRP A 354 -4.49 10.23 -38.88
C TRP A 354 -4.09 11.29 -39.95
N PRO A 355 -3.79 10.86 -41.21
CA PRO A 355 -4.40 9.71 -41.86
C PRO A 355 -3.45 8.68 -42.49
N TRP A 356 -3.64 7.40 -42.15
CA TRP A 356 -3.36 6.29 -43.05
C TRP A 356 -4.69 5.62 -43.44
N GLY A 357 -5.04 5.80 -44.71
CA GLY A 357 -5.69 4.82 -45.58
C GLY A 357 -7.02 4.21 -45.17
N CYS A 358 -8.14 4.91 -45.42
CA CYS A 358 -9.36 4.24 -45.88
C CYS A 358 -9.34 4.21 -47.41
N GLY A 359 -9.06 3.03 -47.96
CA GLY A 359 -9.17 2.75 -49.39
C GLY A 359 -10.60 2.91 -49.88
N ARG A 360 -10.71 3.57 -51.02
CA ARG A 360 -11.94 3.75 -51.81
C ARG A 360 -12.57 2.41 -52.18
N ARG A 361 -13.88 2.26 -51.95
CA ARG A 361 -14.80 1.62 -52.90
C ARG A 361 -16.11 2.40 -52.97
N SER A 362 -16.56 2.53 -54.21
CA SER A 362 -17.56 3.42 -54.77
C SER A 362 -19.01 2.97 -54.57
N GLY A 363 -19.92 3.95 -54.53
CA GLY A 363 -21.36 3.83 -54.74
C GLY A 363 -22.02 5.08 -54.16
N ARG A 364 -22.20 6.17 -54.93
CA ARG A 364 -23.35 6.51 -55.80
C ARG A 364 -24.64 6.72 -54.96
N TRP A 365 -25.54 7.59 -55.42
CA TRP A 365 -26.68 8.22 -54.70
C TRP A 365 -26.23 9.44 -53.87
N GLY A 366 -26.76 10.65 -54.00
CA GLY A 366 -27.88 11.20 -54.74
C GLY A 366 -28.09 12.62 -54.21
N THR A 367 -28.29 13.55 -55.12
CA THR A 367 -28.50 15.00 -54.95
C THR A 367 -29.61 15.37 -53.95
N TRP A 368 -29.45 16.48 -53.20
CA TRP A 368 -30.46 17.58 -53.10
C TRP A 368 -29.97 18.78 -52.26
N TRP A 369 -30.07 19.99 -52.86
CA TRP A 369 -30.42 21.34 -52.35
C TRP A 369 -30.05 21.78 -50.92
N GLY A 370 -29.66 23.03 -50.60
CA GLY A 370 -29.60 24.34 -51.25
C GLY A 370 -29.09 25.34 -50.17
N GLY A 371 -28.24 26.32 -50.49
CA GLY A 371 -28.67 27.71 -50.72
C GLY A 371 -28.70 28.56 -49.42
N GLY A 372 -27.86 29.60 -49.32
CA GLY A 372 -28.07 30.66 -48.31
C GLY A 372 -26.82 31.40 -47.82
N ARG A 373 -26.33 32.37 -48.60
CA ARG A 373 -25.38 33.40 -48.16
C ARG A 373 -26.08 34.43 -47.26
N CYS A 374 -25.45 34.88 -46.18
CA CYS A 374 -25.69 36.23 -45.67
C CYS A 374 -24.45 36.80 -44.97
N ARG A 375 -23.85 37.81 -45.59
CA ARG A 375 -22.83 38.71 -45.02
C ARG A 375 -23.55 39.76 -44.18
N ARG A 376 -23.08 40.06 -42.96
CA ARG A 376 -23.20 41.42 -42.39
C ARG A 376 -21.92 41.84 -41.67
N ARG A 377 -21.49 43.04 -42.04
CA ARG A 377 -20.31 43.80 -41.65
C ARG A 377 -20.83 45.07 -41.00
N TRP A 378 -20.53 45.35 -39.73
CA TRP A 378 -20.65 46.68 -39.12
C TRP A 378 -19.67 46.73 -37.93
N ARG A 379 -18.50 47.37 -38.07
CA ARG A 379 -18.14 48.81 -37.88
C ARG A 379 -18.12 49.25 -36.41
N ARG A 380 -16.95 49.77 -36.02
CA ARG A 380 -16.57 50.39 -34.74
C ARG A 380 -17.07 51.84 -34.66
N SER A 381 -17.34 52.31 -33.45
CA SER A 381 -17.19 53.69 -32.96
C SER A 381 -17.19 53.65 -31.42
N THR A 382 -16.08 53.86 -30.71
CA THR A 382 -15.56 55.15 -30.17
C THR A 382 -16.59 55.97 -29.40
N GLY A 383 -16.32 56.21 -28.11
CA GLY A 383 -17.06 57.17 -27.28
C GLY A 383 -16.89 56.94 -25.76
N SER A 384 -15.85 57.52 -25.17
CA SER A 384 -15.89 58.14 -23.82
C SER A 384 -16.04 59.66 -24.07
N PRO A 385 -16.60 60.50 -23.17
CA PRO A 385 -16.29 60.54 -21.72
C PRO A 385 -17.47 60.98 -20.82
N GLY A 386 -17.23 61.16 -19.52
CA GLY A 386 -18.09 62.03 -18.69
C GLY A 386 -18.21 61.65 -17.23
N ARG A 387 -17.56 62.45 -16.36
CA ARG A 387 -17.75 62.47 -14.90
C ARG A 387 -19.12 63.07 -14.55
N GLY A 388 -19.71 62.64 -13.44
CA GLY A 388 -20.90 63.25 -12.86
C GLY A 388 -21.18 62.72 -11.45
N THR A 389 -21.38 63.64 -10.52
CA THR A 389 -21.35 63.55 -9.05
C THR A 389 -22.66 63.14 -8.39
N THR A 390 -22.54 62.76 -7.10
CA THR A 390 -23.50 62.92 -5.98
C THR A 390 -24.83 62.16 -5.98
N GLY A 391 -25.12 61.46 -4.86
CA GLY A 391 -26.49 61.06 -4.51
C GLY A 391 -26.58 59.94 -3.48
N SER A 392 -26.87 60.30 -2.24
CA SER A 392 -27.09 59.44 -1.07
C SER A 392 -28.30 58.49 -1.18
N ARG A 393 -28.23 57.30 -0.56
CA ARG A 393 -29.07 56.87 0.59
C ARG A 393 -29.05 55.34 0.81
N ARG A 394 -28.77 54.98 2.07
CA ARG A 394 -29.37 53.95 2.94
C ARG A 394 -29.47 52.49 2.47
N GLY A 395 -28.96 51.60 3.33
CA GLY A 395 -29.78 50.53 3.89
C GLY A 395 -29.19 49.12 3.81
N CYS A 396 -28.84 48.58 4.99
CA CYS A 396 -28.88 47.16 5.42
C CYS A 396 -28.18 46.10 4.52
N GLY A 397 -27.32 45.23 5.00
CA GLY A 397 -27.05 44.67 6.32
C GLY A 397 -26.40 43.30 6.10
N THR A 398 -25.72 42.79 7.14
CA THR A 398 -25.24 41.40 7.34
C THR A 398 -24.26 40.82 6.31
N GLY A 399 -23.09 40.26 6.64
CA GLY A 399 -22.45 39.89 7.89
C GLY A 399 -21.24 39.05 7.49
N MET A 400 -20.04 39.60 7.63
CA MET A 400 -18.79 38.99 7.16
C MET A 400 -18.00 38.51 8.39
N TRP A 401 -17.91 37.20 8.59
CA TRP A 401 -17.04 36.61 9.62
C TRP A 401 -15.63 36.41 9.04
N CYS A 402 -14.72 37.32 9.43
CA CYS A 402 -13.28 37.14 9.33
C CYS A 402 -12.78 36.33 10.54
N TRP A 403 -11.99 35.29 10.28
CA TRP A 403 -11.19 34.59 11.29
C TRP A 403 -9.74 35.12 11.25
N PRO A 404 -9.17 35.63 12.35
CA PRO A 404 -7.78 36.06 12.38
C PRO A 404 -6.82 34.96 12.86
N ARG A 405 -5.56 35.18 12.47
CA ARG A 405 -4.36 34.40 12.73
C ARG A 405 -3.78 34.63 14.14
N ARG A 406 -3.10 33.58 14.63
CA ARG A 406 -1.86 33.55 15.45
C ARG A 406 -1.88 34.21 16.85
N PHE A 407 -1.56 33.40 17.86
CA PHE A 407 -0.91 33.85 19.10
C PHE A 407 0.35 33.01 19.38
N ARG A 408 1.43 33.71 19.77
CA ARG A 408 2.69 33.18 20.32
C ARG A 408 2.50 32.88 21.83
N PRO A 409 3.25 31.94 22.44
CA PRO A 409 3.21 31.74 23.88
C PRO A 409 4.19 32.67 24.61
N GLY A 410 3.72 33.27 25.69
CA GLY A 410 4.53 34.00 26.68
C GLY A 410 5.02 33.08 27.80
N ARG A 411 6.24 33.35 28.26
CA ARG A 411 6.84 32.78 29.48
C ARG A 411 6.20 33.40 30.73
N SER A 412 6.01 32.63 31.78
CA SER A 412 6.24 33.10 33.15
C SER A 412 6.70 31.97 34.07
N ARG A 413 7.70 32.29 34.89
CA ARG A 413 8.22 31.52 36.04
C ARG A 413 7.51 32.03 37.30
N ARG A 414 7.28 31.15 38.29
CA ARG A 414 7.37 31.35 39.77
C ARG A 414 6.95 30.04 40.45
N THR A 415 7.86 29.26 41.03
CA THR A 415 8.32 29.27 42.44
C THR A 415 7.20 29.11 43.47
N GLY A 416 7.24 28.01 44.24
CA GLY A 416 6.45 27.82 45.46
C GLY A 416 6.79 26.49 46.14
N ARG A 417 7.40 26.59 47.32
CA ARG A 417 8.00 25.52 48.16
C ARG A 417 6.97 24.86 49.10
N THR A 418 7.25 23.59 49.44
CA THR A 418 7.10 22.91 50.76
C THR A 418 5.75 22.84 51.48
N ARG A 419 5.30 21.61 51.82
CA ARG A 419 5.30 21.09 53.21
C ARG A 419 4.98 19.59 53.32
N TRP A 420 5.38 19.06 54.46
CA TRP A 420 5.57 17.68 54.90
C TRP A 420 4.31 17.02 55.53
N LEU A 421 4.17 15.69 55.33
CA LEU A 421 3.75 14.55 56.22
C LEU A 421 2.55 14.68 57.21
N PRO A 422 2.06 13.60 57.89
CA PRO A 422 2.19 12.13 57.68
C PRO A 422 0.86 11.30 57.84
N GLY A 423 0.92 9.99 57.52
CA GLY A 423 0.56 8.96 58.50
C GLY A 423 -0.63 8.00 58.27
N ILE A 424 -0.34 6.70 58.46
CA ILE A 424 -1.17 5.66 59.14
C ILE A 424 -2.30 5.05 58.24
N ARG A 425 -2.56 3.73 58.10
CA ARG A 425 -2.38 2.54 58.95
C ARG A 425 -2.38 1.25 58.11
N THR A 426 -1.75 0.24 58.68
CA THR A 426 -1.78 -1.20 58.39
C THR A 426 -3.13 -1.87 58.67
N SER A 427 -3.48 -2.91 57.92
CA SER A 427 -4.11 -4.12 58.49
C SER A 427 -3.93 -5.34 57.59
N SER A 428 -3.87 -6.48 58.27
CA SER A 428 -3.31 -7.76 57.88
C SER A 428 -4.39 -8.83 57.71
N CYS A 429 -3.99 -9.91 57.01
CA CYS A 429 -4.61 -11.22 56.77
C CYS A 429 -5.51 -11.83 57.90
N PRO A 430 -6.37 -12.80 57.55
CA PRO A 430 -5.94 -14.21 57.70
C PRO A 430 -6.37 -15.19 56.60
N THR A 431 -5.49 -16.17 56.39
CA THR A 431 -5.65 -17.45 55.69
C THR A 431 -6.57 -18.45 56.43
N ARG A 432 -7.26 -19.36 55.71
CA ARG A 432 -7.30 -20.84 55.93
C ARG A 432 -8.22 -21.60 54.94
N PRO A 433 -8.17 -22.96 54.85
CA PRO A 433 -7.95 -23.68 53.58
C PRO A 433 -9.00 -24.77 53.24
N GLY A 434 -8.82 -25.43 52.10
CA GLY A 434 -9.17 -26.85 51.92
C GLY A 434 -10.32 -27.15 50.97
N GLY A 435 -10.05 -27.98 49.94
CA GLY A 435 -11.10 -28.58 49.10
C GLY A 435 -10.53 -29.29 47.87
N ARG A 436 -10.28 -30.60 47.97
CA ARG A 436 -10.09 -31.52 46.82
C ARG A 436 -11.44 -31.73 46.10
N PRO A 437 -11.43 -32.22 44.85
CA PRO A 437 -12.38 -33.26 44.48
C PRO A 437 -11.71 -34.52 43.93
N ARG A 438 -12.41 -35.63 44.21
CA ARG A 438 -12.09 -37.02 43.87
C ARG A 438 -12.46 -37.36 42.41
N CYS A 439 -11.79 -38.39 41.90
CA CYS A 439 -12.19 -39.20 40.76
C CYS A 439 -13.36 -40.16 41.11
N GLY A 440 -14.06 -40.60 40.05
CA GLY A 440 -15.09 -41.65 40.02
C GLY A 440 -16.35 -41.13 39.31
N GLY A 441 -16.96 -41.76 38.33
CA GLY A 441 -16.84 -43.08 37.70
C GLY A 441 -18.17 -43.36 36.98
N THR A 442 -18.11 -44.15 35.91
CA THR A 442 -19.21 -44.93 35.29
C THR A 442 -20.37 -44.24 34.55
N SER A 443 -20.45 -44.60 33.25
CA SER A 443 -21.60 -44.61 32.32
C SER A 443 -22.73 -45.55 32.81
N PRO A 444 -24.00 -45.53 32.29
CA PRO A 444 -24.30 -45.87 30.88
C PRO A 444 -25.56 -45.27 30.21
N ARG A 445 -25.56 -45.33 28.85
CA ARG A 445 -26.67 -45.54 27.89
C ARG A 445 -27.89 -44.60 27.86
N GLY A 446 -28.06 -43.92 26.72
CA GLY A 446 -29.33 -43.43 26.17
C GLY A 446 -29.19 -43.15 24.66
N ARG A 447 -30.09 -43.72 23.85
CA ARG A 447 -30.08 -43.83 22.37
C ARG A 447 -30.62 -42.57 21.64
N PRO A 448 -30.58 -42.51 20.29
CA PRO A 448 -30.33 -41.29 19.53
C PRO A 448 -31.59 -40.57 19.00
N GLY A 449 -31.44 -39.27 18.78
CA GLY A 449 -32.40 -38.40 18.08
C GLY A 449 -31.73 -37.66 16.93
N THR A 450 -32.33 -37.79 15.76
CA THR A 450 -31.95 -37.35 14.41
C THR A 450 -31.92 -35.84 14.19
N SER A 451 -30.86 -35.34 13.55
CA SER A 451 -30.82 -34.21 12.57
C SER A 451 -29.34 -33.93 12.30
N GLY A 452 -28.79 -33.86 11.09
CA GLY A 452 -29.37 -33.58 9.80
C GLY A 452 -28.60 -32.41 9.17
N TRP A 453 -27.28 -32.54 8.97
CA TRP A 453 -26.48 -31.59 8.19
C TRP A 453 -25.39 -32.34 7.41
N GLY A 454 -25.48 -32.27 6.09
CA GLY A 454 -24.67 -33.00 5.14
C GLY A 454 -23.21 -32.54 5.12
N CYS A 455 -22.32 -33.52 5.24
CA CYS A 455 -20.93 -33.41 4.80
C CYS A 455 -20.85 -33.81 3.33
N CYS A 456 -20.60 -32.85 2.43
CA CYS A 456 -19.99 -33.16 1.14
C CYS A 456 -18.48 -33.29 1.38
N GLY A 457 -18.03 -34.53 1.61
CA GLY A 457 -16.65 -34.91 1.36
C GLY A 457 -16.47 -35.16 -0.12
N SER A 458 -15.57 -34.43 -0.77
CA SER A 458 -14.94 -34.87 -2.02
C SER A 458 -13.50 -35.26 -1.72
N THR A 459 -13.30 -36.57 -1.83
CA THR A 459 -12.04 -37.28 -1.92
C THR A 459 -11.23 -36.78 -3.12
N GLY A 460 -9.95 -36.52 -2.87
CA GLY A 460 -8.96 -36.18 -3.89
C GLY A 460 -7.57 -36.51 -3.38
N CYS A 461 -7.32 -37.80 -3.12
CA CYS A 461 -5.98 -38.33 -2.87
C CYS A 461 -5.18 -38.26 -4.17
N GLY A 462 -4.32 -37.25 -4.30
CA GLY A 462 -3.22 -37.22 -5.26
C GLY A 462 -1.94 -37.65 -4.53
N GLY A 463 -1.58 -38.93 -4.65
CA GLY A 463 -0.35 -39.46 -4.10
C GLY A 463 0.88 -38.85 -4.76
N TRP A 464 1.76 -38.28 -3.94
CA TRP A 464 3.16 -38.02 -4.32
C TRP A 464 3.97 -39.26 -3.96
N CYS A 465 4.39 -40.01 -4.98
CA CYS A 465 5.41 -41.04 -4.82
C CYS A 465 6.78 -40.36 -4.79
N SER A 466 7.36 -40.29 -3.60
CA SER A 466 8.78 -40.00 -3.39
C SER A 466 9.57 -41.27 -3.72
N GLY A 467 10.35 -41.26 -4.80
CA GLY A 467 11.32 -42.32 -5.08
C GLY A 467 12.53 -42.22 -4.14
N PRO A 468 13.05 -43.33 -3.61
CA PRO A 468 14.35 -43.35 -2.96
C PRO A 468 15.45 -43.58 -4.01
N GLY A 469 16.48 -42.74 -3.96
CA GLY A 469 17.75 -43.02 -4.62
C GLY A 469 18.53 -44.09 -3.84
N THR A 470 19.23 -44.95 -4.58
CA THR A 470 20.48 -45.69 -4.29
C THR A 470 20.62 -46.69 -5.45
N GLY A 471 21.72 -46.71 -6.19
CA GLY A 471 23.00 -47.27 -5.79
C GLY A 471 23.14 -48.66 -6.43
N ASP A 472 24.13 -48.80 -7.32
CA ASP A 472 24.48 -50.02 -8.08
C ASP A 472 24.52 -51.31 -7.26
N SER A 473 23.98 -52.41 -7.79
CA SER A 473 24.74 -53.62 -8.23
C SER A 473 23.87 -54.90 -8.40
N ARG A 474 23.74 -55.33 -9.66
CA ARG A 474 23.60 -56.69 -10.24
C ARG A 474 22.46 -57.68 -9.82
N PRO A 475 22.10 -58.63 -10.72
CA PRO A 475 20.77 -59.22 -10.79
C PRO A 475 20.69 -60.71 -10.41
N ALA A 476 19.52 -61.15 -9.96
CA ALA A 476 19.08 -62.55 -10.05
C ALA A 476 17.56 -62.66 -9.93
N GLY A 477 16.94 -63.55 -10.71
CA GLY A 477 15.77 -64.31 -10.24
C GLY A 477 14.42 -64.00 -10.88
N VAL A 478 14.09 -64.77 -11.91
CA VAL A 478 12.80 -64.96 -12.57
C VAL A 478 11.73 -65.58 -11.65
N ARG A 479 10.48 -65.11 -11.77
CA ARG A 479 9.15 -65.81 -11.68
C ARG A 479 8.07 -64.72 -11.45
N GLY A 480 6.91 -64.61 -12.10
CA GLY A 480 6.09 -65.50 -12.92
C GLY A 480 4.63 -65.41 -12.41
N CYS A 481 3.66 -65.22 -13.32
CA CYS A 481 2.17 -65.25 -13.14
C CYS A 481 1.54 -64.02 -12.45
N GLY A 482 0.40 -63.43 -12.84
CA GLY A 482 -0.67 -63.59 -13.85
C GLY A 482 -1.55 -62.32 -13.75
N GLY A 483 -2.38 -61.83 -14.66
CA GLY A 483 -3.28 -62.44 -15.63
C GLY A 483 -4.72 -61.98 -15.32
N TRP A 484 -5.31 -61.15 -16.22
CA TRP A 484 -6.76 -60.89 -16.47
C TRP A 484 -7.51 -59.74 -15.72
N PRO A 485 -8.57 -59.14 -16.32
CA PRO A 485 -8.78 -58.85 -17.74
C PRO A 485 -9.32 -57.44 -18.06
N ARG A 486 -9.29 -57.13 -19.36
CA ARG A 486 -9.89 -55.95 -20.02
C ARG A 486 -11.42 -56.03 -20.01
N GLY A 487 -12.07 -54.89 -19.83
CA GLY A 487 -13.52 -54.75 -19.96
C GLY A 487 -13.95 -53.35 -20.44
N ARG A 488 -14.28 -53.30 -21.73
CA ARG A 488 -15.26 -52.44 -22.44
C ARG A 488 -15.24 -50.90 -22.28
N ALA A 489 -14.98 -50.28 -23.43
CA ALA A 489 -15.38 -48.95 -23.81
C ALA A 489 -16.91 -48.85 -23.94
N ASP A 490 -17.48 -47.71 -23.54
CA ASP A 490 -18.65 -47.13 -24.17
C ASP A 490 -18.58 -45.61 -24.19
N ARG A 491 -19.14 -45.06 -25.27
CA ARG A 491 -19.03 -43.68 -25.76
C ARG A 491 -20.10 -42.78 -25.15
N CYS A 492 -19.72 -41.51 -24.92
CA CYS A 492 -20.48 -40.26 -25.13
C CYS A 492 -19.90 -39.21 -24.17
N SER A 493 -19.66 -37.95 -24.50
CA SER A 493 -19.67 -37.21 -25.77
C SER A 493 -19.04 -35.84 -25.46
N THR A 494 -18.12 -35.42 -26.34
CA THR A 494 -17.89 -34.05 -26.81
C THR A 494 -17.58 -32.87 -25.86
N ARG A 495 -16.44 -32.25 -26.23
CA ARG A 495 -16.11 -30.81 -26.24
C ARG A 495 -15.64 -30.19 -24.93
N TRP A 496 -14.31 -30.11 -24.80
CA TRP A 496 -13.56 -28.86 -24.61
C TRP A 496 -12.08 -29.22 -24.43
N CYS A 497 -11.28 -29.15 -25.51
CA CYS A 497 -9.83 -29.00 -25.52
C CYS A 497 -9.35 -29.14 -26.98
N ASP A 498 -9.23 -28.02 -27.68
CA ASP A 498 -8.35 -27.89 -28.84
C ASP A 498 -7.86 -26.44 -28.84
N ASP A 499 -6.58 -26.26 -28.53
CA ASP A 499 -5.65 -25.27 -29.11
C ASP A 499 -4.38 -25.18 -28.25
N ALA A 500 -3.56 -26.23 -28.27
CA ALA A 500 -2.17 -26.18 -27.80
C ALA A 500 -1.31 -27.31 -28.41
N ALA A 501 -0.91 -27.18 -29.67
CA ALA A 501 0.24 -27.85 -30.29
C ALA A 501 0.34 -27.35 -31.74
N ALA A 502 1.47 -27.23 -32.43
CA ALA A 502 2.89 -27.25 -32.14
C ALA A 502 3.52 -26.78 -33.47
N LYS A 503 4.60 -25.99 -33.43
CA LYS A 503 5.52 -25.84 -34.57
C LYS A 503 6.86 -26.47 -34.20
N PRO A 504 7.52 -27.17 -35.13
CA PRO A 504 8.56 -28.14 -34.81
C PRO A 504 9.95 -27.50 -34.65
N LEU A 505 10.77 -28.15 -33.83
CA LEU A 505 12.21 -27.94 -33.71
C LEU A 505 12.93 -28.51 -34.95
N LYS A 506 13.92 -27.76 -35.44
CA LYS A 506 15.05 -28.25 -36.23
C LYS A 506 16.22 -28.45 -35.27
N GLY A 507 16.98 -29.53 -35.46
CA GLY A 507 18.26 -29.80 -34.78
C GLY A 507 18.21 -31.11 -34.01
#